data_AF-L7DZ97-F1
#
_entry.id   AF-L7DZ97-F1
#
_cell.length_a   1.000
_cell.length_b   1.000
_cell.length_c   1.000
_cell.angle_alpha   90.00
_cell.angle_beta   90.00
_cell.angle_gamma   90.00
#
_symmetry.space_group_name_H-M   'P 1'
#
loop_
_entity.id
_entity.type
_entity.pdbx_description
1 polymer ?
#
loop_
_entity_poly.entity_id
_entity_poly.type
_entity_poly.pdbx_seq_one_letter_code
_entity_poly.pdbx_strand_id
1 'polypeptide(L)'
;MKIIVNSTPIIALSLINQLDLLNQLFNEVIIPWAVYQEIVIAGDNKPGAKELKNANWIQVQEVASSSPLEPLLLGLDRGELEVILLAISIKPDWVIIDEKLARRVAKAMELPVKGTLGILLVGFYAGYLSI
;
A
#
# COMPACT_ATOMS: atom_id res chain seq x y z
N MET A 1 -7.92 -11.81 -5.21
CA MET A 1 -7.11 -10.67 -5.65
C MET A 1 -6.20 -10.22 -4.52
N LYS A 2 -4.93 -10.00 -4.84
CA LYS A 2 -3.83 -9.67 -3.93
C LYS A 2 -3.31 -8.27 -4.24
N ILE A 3 -3.12 -7.47 -3.19
CA ILE A 3 -2.60 -6.11 -3.32
C ILE A 3 -1.44 -5.84 -2.36
N ILE A 4 -0.58 -4.90 -2.75
CA ILE A 4 0.47 -4.35 -1.88
C ILE A 4 0.24 -2.84 -1.74
N VAL A 5 0.19 -2.33 -0.51
CA VAL A 5 -0.28 -0.97 -0.21
C VAL A 5 0.83 -0.14 0.42
N ASN A 6 1.01 1.10 -0.06
CA ASN A 6 1.91 2.08 0.54
C ASN A 6 1.27 2.78 1.77
N SER A 7 2.05 3.60 2.47
CA SER A 7 1.60 4.29 3.68
C SER A 7 0.43 5.25 3.44
N THR A 8 0.50 6.08 2.39
CA THR A 8 -0.48 7.14 2.17
C THR A 8 -1.92 6.65 1.93
N PRO A 9 -2.19 5.56 1.17
CA PRO A 9 -3.53 4.98 1.12
C PRO A 9 -4.06 4.46 2.45
N ILE A 10 -3.21 3.83 3.27
CA ILE A 10 -3.61 3.34 4.58
C ILE A 10 -4.03 4.52 5.46
N ILE A 11 -3.22 5.58 5.50
CA ILE A 11 -3.50 6.79 6.29
C ILE A 11 -4.78 7.46 5.78
N ALA A 12 -4.92 7.65 4.47
CA ALA A 12 -6.06 8.33 3.86
C ALA A 12 -7.38 7.58 4.10
N LEU A 13 -7.40 6.26 3.93
CA LEU A 13 -8.58 5.45 4.22
C LEU A 13 -8.91 5.42 5.71
N SER A 14 -7.89 5.38 6.57
CA SER A 14 -8.09 5.42 8.02
C SER A 14 -8.67 6.75 8.48
N LEU A 15 -8.23 7.88 7.90
CA LEU A 15 -8.76 9.22 8.19
C LEU A 15 -10.27 9.36 7.95
N ILE A 16 -10.81 8.59 7.00
CA ILE A 16 -12.24 8.58 6.67
C ILE A 16 -12.98 7.37 7.25
N ASN A 17 -12.34 6.58 8.13
CA ASN A 17 -12.87 5.35 8.71
C ASN A 17 -13.26 4.27 7.67
N GLN A 18 -12.51 4.18 6.56
CA GLN A 18 -12.76 3.24 5.46
C GLN A 18 -11.58 2.30 5.20
N LEU A 19 -10.70 2.05 6.18
CA LEU A 19 -9.59 1.11 5.98
C LEU A 19 -10.08 -0.32 5.64
N ASP A 20 -11.19 -0.75 6.24
CA ASP A 20 -11.81 -2.07 6.02
C ASP A 20 -12.30 -2.27 4.57
N LEU A 21 -12.42 -1.19 3.79
CA LEU A 21 -12.72 -1.28 2.36
C LEU A 21 -11.70 -2.16 1.61
N LEU A 22 -10.43 -2.14 2.03
CA LEU A 22 -9.41 -2.99 1.42
C LEU A 22 -9.69 -4.48 1.69
N ASN A 23 -10.17 -4.83 2.89
CA ASN A 23 -10.55 -6.20 3.27
C ASN A 23 -11.81 -6.67 2.52
N GLN A 24 -12.74 -5.75 2.26
CA GLN A 24 -13.96 -6.03 1.51
C GLN A 24 -13.69 -6.25 0.01
N LEU A 25 -12.73 -5.51 -0.55
CA LEU A 25 -12.40 -5.54 -1.98
C LEU A 25 -11.37 -6.60 -2.38
N PHE A 26 -10.48 -7.00 -1.47
CA PHE A 26 -9.32 -7.83 -1.79
C PHE A 26 -9.19 -9.00 -0.82
N ASN A 27 -8.72 -10.14 -1.32
CA ASN A 27 -8.55 -11.36 -0.51
C ASN A 27 -7.25 -11.35 0.30
N GLU A 28 -6.22 -10.69 -0.22
CA GLU A 28 -4.91 -10.59 0.42
C GLU A 28 -4.43 -9.15 0.34
N VAL A 29 -4.24 -8.52 1.50
CA VAL A 29 -3.71 -7.16 1.62
C VAL A 29 -2.37 -7.22 2.33
N ILE A 30 -1.33 -6.83 1.61
CA ILE A 30 0.05 -6.88 2.09
C ILE A 30 0.56 -5.45 2.23
N ILE A 31 1.32 -5.21 3.29
CA ILE A 31 2.16 -4.01 3.40
C ILE A 31 3.61 -4.43 3.66
N PRO A 32 4.59 -3.69 3.15
CA PRO A 32 5.97 -3.90 3.54
C PRO A 32 6.22 -3.51 5.00
N TRP A 33 7.28 -4.09 5.57
CA TRP A 33 7.71 -3.76 6.93
C TRP A 33 7.96 -2.26 7.10
N ALA A 34 8.65 -1.58 6.16
CA ALA A 34 8.88 -0.13 6.26
C ALA A 34 7.59 0.70 6.39
N VAL A 35 6.53 0.33 5.67
CA VAL A 35 5.21 0.98 5.74
C VAL A 35 4.59 0.79 7.13
N TYR A 36 4.67 -0.43 7.67
CA TYR A 36 4.22 -0.70 9.05
C TYR A 36 5.03 0.11 10.08
N GLN A 37 6.35 0.21 9.91
CA GLN A 37 7.20 1.01 10.79
C GLN A 37 6.83 2.48 10.76
N GLU A 38 6.62 3.05 9.56
CA GLU A 38 6.24 4.46 9.39
C GLU A 38 4.92 4.78 10.12
N ILE A 39 3.90 3.94 9.91
CA ILE A 39 2.56 4.20 10.43
C ILE A 39 2.42 3.84 11.91
N VAL A 40 2.91 2.67 12.33
CA VAL A 40 2.62 2.14 13.67
C VAL A 40 3.71 2.48 14.67
N ILE A 41 4.99 2.47 14.26
CA ILE A 41 6.12 2.66 15.18
C ILE A 41 6.51 4.14 15.25
N ALA A 42 6.74 4.79 14.11
CA ALA A 42 7.12 6.20 14.03
C ALA A 42 5.92 7.14 14.02
N GLY A 43 4.70 6.61 13.84
CA GLY A 43 3.50 7.39 13.67
C GLY A 43 3.03 8.15 14.91
N ASP A 44 3.51 7.83 16.13
CA ASP A 44 3.16 8.53 17.37
C ASP A 44 1.66 8.88 17.50
N ASN A 45 0.79 7.88 17.34
CA ASN A 45 -0.67 8.02 17.40
C ASN A 45 -1.31 8.81 16.21
N LYS A 46 -0.59 8.96 15.10
CA LYS A 46 -1.14 9.50 13.84
C LYS A 46 -2.28 8.61 13.27
N PRO A 47 -3.15 9.20 12.43
CA PRO A 47 -4.23 8.47 11.76
C PRO A 47 -3.72 7.21 11.04
N GLY A 48 -4.40 6.09 11.24
CA GLY A 48 -4.03 4.80 10.65
C GLY A 48 -3.19 3.92 11.55
N ALA A 49 -2.49 4.46 12.57
CA ALA A 49 -1.66 3.65 13.47
C ALA A 49 -2.49 2.61 14.25
N LYS A 50 -3.62 3.04 14.82
CA LYS A 50 -4.50 2.17 15.60
C LYS A 50 -5.28 1.22 14.71
N GLU A 51 -5.79 1.73 13.59
CA GLU A 51 -6.56 0.96 12.62
C GLU A 51 -5.70 -0.16 12.03
N LEU A 52 -4.49 0.16 11.56
CA LEU A 52 -3.54 -0.79 11.00
C LEU A 52 -3.07 -1.82 12.05
N LYS A 53 -2.75 -1.38 13.27
CA LYS A 53 -2.31 -2.28 14.34
C LYS A 53 -3.38 -3.31 14.72
N ASN A 54 -4.66 -2.97 14.61
CA ASN A 54 -5.78 -3.86 14.91
C ASN A 54 -6.28 -4.65 13.68
N ALA A 55 -5.76 -4.35 12.48
CA ALA A 55 -6.16 -5.00 11.24
C ALA A 55 -5.43 -6.33 11.06
N ASN A 56 -5.91 -7.38 11.73
CA ASN A 56 -5.33 -8.74 11.67
C ASN A 56 -5.35 -9.38 10.26
N TRP A 57 -6.11 -8.80 9.33
CA TRP A 57 -6.20 -9.23 7.93
C TRP A 57 -5.11 -8.62 7.03
N ILE A 58 -4.38 -7.60 7.51
CA ILE A 58 -3.24 -7.03 6.80
C ILE A 58 -1.99 -7.85 7.12
N GLN A 59 -1.33 -8.36 6.09
CA GLN A 59 -0.09 -9.10 6.21
C GLN A 59 1.10 -8.14 6.09
N VAL A 60 1.95 -8.12 7.11
CA VAL A 60 3.21 -7.37 7.05
C VAL A 60 4.31 -8.29 6.53
N GLN A 61 5.02 -7.88 5.48
CA GLN A 61 6.09 -8.69 4.88
C GLN A 61 7.40 -7.92 4.74
N GLU A 62 8.52 -8.61 4.96
CA GLU A 62 9.86 -8.05 4.76
C GLU A 62 10.34 -8.28 3.33
N VAL A 63 11.13 -7.32 2.80
CA VAL A 63 11.81 -7.47 1.51
C VAL A 63 13.06 -8.33 1.66
N ALA A 64 13.25 -9.29 0.76
CA ALA A 64 14.47 -10.09 0.71
C ALA A 64 15.70 -9.22 0.43
N SER A 65 16.80 -9.47 1.15
CA SER A 65 17.96 -8.58 1.32
C SER A 65 18.87 -8.38 0.09
N SER A 66 18.40 -8.61 -1.13
CA SER A 66 19.24 -8.48 -2.32
C SER A 66 18.39 -8.11 -3.54
N SER A 67 18.32 -6.81 -3.87
CA SER A 67 17.76 -6.37 -5.15
C SER A 67 18.72 -5.41 -5.85
N PRO A 68 19.17 -5.71 -7.08
CA PRO A 68 20.09 -4.86 -7.85
C PRO A 68 19.44 -3.59 -8.43
N LEU A 69 18.24 -3.22 -7.97
CA LEU A 69 17.40 -2.17 -8.57
C LEU A 69 17.66 -0.76 -8.01
N GLU A 70 18.73 -0.57 -7.24
CA GLU A 70 19.06 0.69 -6.55
C GLU A 70 19.01 1.95 -7.45
N PRO A 71 19.49 1.96 -8.72
CA PRO A 71 19.49 3.18 -9.53
C PRO A 71 18.10 3.64 -9.98
N LEU A 72 17.17 2.72 -10.24
CA LEU A 72 15.82 3.06 -10.72
C LEU A 72 14.92 3.53 -9.57
N LEU A 73 15.28 3.18 -8.34
CA LEU A 73 14.55 3.50 -7.12
C LEU A 73 15.10 4.76 -6.43
N LEU A 74 16.06 5.47 -7.06
CA LEU A 74 16.61 6.72 -6.57
C LEU A 74 15.52 7.77 -6.37
N GLY A 75 15.47 8.33 -5.16
CA GLY A 75 14.53 9.37 -4.77
C GLY A 75 13.19 8.86 -4.24
N LEU A 76 12.99 7.55 -4.18
CA LEU A 76 11.89 6.95 -3.42
C LEU A 76 12.23 6.90 -1.94
N ASP A 77 11.23 7.09 -1.09
CA ASP A 77 11.38 6.77 0.32
C ASP A 77 11.42 5.25 0.54
N ARG A 78 11.71 4.84 1.77
CA ARG A 78 11.87 3.43 2.11
C ARG A 78 10.56 2.64 1.97
N GLY A 79 9.41 3.24 2.28
CA GLY A 79 8.11 2.58 2.15
C GLY A 79 7.77 2.32 0.70
N GLU A 80 7.90 3.34 -0.15
CA GLU A 80 7.72 3.26 -1.60
C GLU A 80 8.66 2.22 -2.23
N LEU A 81 9.93 2.25 -1.83
CA LEU A 81 10.95 1.29 -2.27
C LEU A 81 10.53 -0.15 -1.97
N GLU A 82 10.18 -0.43 -0.72
CA GLU A 82 9.83 -1.78 -0.29
C GLU A 82 8.51 -2.27 -0.93
N VAL A 83 7.53 -1.38 -1.19
CA VAL A 83 6.32 -1.72 -1.97
C VAL A 83 6.70 -2.25 -3.36
N ILE A 84 7.56 -1.52 -4.07
CA ILE A 84 7.96 -1.92 -5.43
C ILE A 84 8.76 -3.22 -5.42
N LEU A 85 9.70 -3.37 -4.47
CA LEU A 85 10.51 -4.57 -4.36
C LEU A 85 9.68 -5.81 -4.03
N LEU A 86 8.72 -5.72 -3.08
CA LEU A 86 7.77 -6.80 -2.83
C LEU A 86 6.89 -7.07 -4.03
N ALA A 87 6.45 -6.05 -4.76
CA ALA A 87 5.57 -6.24 -5.91
C ALA A 87 6.28 -6.98 -7.06
N ILE A 88 7.57 -6.74 -7.26
CA ILE A 88 8.36 -7.45 -8.28
C ILE A 88 8.49 -8.94 -7.95
N SER A 89 8.66 -9.29 -6.67
CA SER A 89 8.80 -10.70 -6.25
C SER A 89 7.45 -11.43 -6.18
N ILE A 90 6.43 -10.79 -5.62
CA ILE A 90 5.12 -11.39 -5.35
C ILE A 90 4.20 -11.35 -6.59
N LYS A 91 4.37 -10.35 -7.46
CA LYS A 91 3.53 -10.06 -8.63
C LYS A 91 2.03 -9.94 -8.25
N PRO A 92 1.66 -8.93 -7.45
CA PRO A 92 0.27 -8.72 -7.03
C PRO A 92 -0.61 -8.27 -8.21
N ASP A 93 -1.93 -8.36 -8.03
CA ASP A 93 -2.88 -7.82 -9.01
C ASP A 93 -2.81 -6.30 -9.10
N TRP A 94 -2.51 -5.62 -7.97
CA TRP A 94 -2.30 -4.17 -7.91
C TRP A 94 -1.31 -3.77 -6.82
N VAL A 95 -0.52 -2.73 -7.09
CA VAL A 95 0.12 -1.90 -6.07
C VAL A 95 -0.68 -0.64 -5.86
N ILE A 96 -0.90 -0.25 -4.60
CA ILE A 96 -1.69 0.93 -4.23
C ILE A 96 -0.73 2.01 -3.73
N ILE A 97 -0.53 3.04 -4.55
CA ILE A 97 0.47 4.10 -4.36
C ILE A 97 -0.16 5.43 -4.81
N ASP A 98 -0.02 6.49 -4.01
CA ASP A 98 -0.52 7.82 -4.36
C ASP A 98 0.58 8.73 -4.93
N GLU A 99 1.82 8.53 -4.52
CA GLU A 99 2.96 9.39 -4.83
C GLU A 99 3.34 9.32 -6.32
N LYS A 100 3.45 10.50 -6.94
CA LYS A 100 3.65 10.61 -8.39
C LYS A 100 4.94 9.93 -8.86
N LEU A 101 6.03 10.03 -8.10
CA LEU A 101 7.31 9.42 -8.45
C LEU A 101 7.24 7.89 -8.34
N ALA A 102 6.82 7.36 -7.19
CA ALA A 102 6.65 5.92 -7.00
C ALA A 102 5.71 5.29 -8.03
N ARG A 103 4.58 5.94 -8.37
CA ARG A 103 3.68 5.47 -9.44
C ARG A 103 4.36 5.41 -10.81
N ARG A 104 5.23 6.37 -11.14
CA ARG A 104 5.99 6.35 -12.40
C ARG A 104 6.99 5.20 -12.41
N VAL A 105 7.72 4.99 -11.32
CA VAL A 105 8.70 3.91 -11.20
C VAL A 105 8.02 2.55 -11.25
N ALA A 106 6.93 2.34 -10.50
CA ALA A 106 6.15 1.11 -10.53
C ALA A 106 5.64 0.78 -11.95
N LYS A 107 5.14 1.77 -12.69
CA LYS A 107 4.73 1.59 -14.10
C LYS A 107 5.90 1.28 -15.03
N ALA A 108 7.06 1.88 -14.82
CA ALA A 108 8.27 1.56 -15.58
C ALA A 108 8.75 0.12 -15.32
N MET A 109 8.41 -0.44 -14.16
CA MET A 109 8.59 -1.85 -13.81
C MET A 109 7.40 -2.73 -14.19
N GLU A 110 6.50 -2.24 -15.05
CA GLU A 110 5.32 -2.95 -15.55
C GLU A 110 4.35 -3.42 -14.46
N LEU A 111 4.42 -2.82 -13.27
CA LEU A 111 3.52 -3.14 -12.17
C LEU A 111 2.14 -2.49 -12.39
N PRO A 112 1.05 -3.21 -12.11
CA PRO A 112 -0.30 -2.66 -12.16
C PRO A 112 -0.53 -1.69 -10.98
N VAL A 113 -0.79 -0.41 -11.27
CA VAL A 113 -0.88 0.65 -10.23
C VAL A 113 -2.29 1.21 -10.07
N LYS A 114 -2.77 1.28 -8.82
CA LYS A 114 -3.90 2.11 -8.37
C LYS A 114 -3.43 3.09 -7.28
N GLY A 115 -4.27 4.06 -6.95
CA GLY A 115 -4.10 4.92 -5.78
C GLY A 115 -5.40 4.96 -4.98
N THR A 116 -5.43 5.73 -3.90
CA THR A 116 -6.56 5.80 -2.96
C THR A 116 -7.87 6.15 -3.65
N LEU A 117 -7.86 7.15 -4.53
CA LEU A 117 -9.06 7.53 -5.29
C LEU A 117 -9.58 6.37 -6.16
N GLY A 118 -8.68 5.56 -6.71
CA GLY A 118 -9.05 4.38 -7.48
C GLY A 118 -9.72 3.32 -6.60
N ILE A 119 -9.26 3.13 -5.37
CA ILE A 119 -9.87 2.22 -4.40
C ILE A 119 -11.25 2.71 -3.99
N LEU A 120 -11.40 3.99 -3.66
CA LEU A 120 -12.70 4.58 -3.31
C LEU A 120 -13.71 4.45 -4.45
N LEU A 121 -13.28 4.72 -5.68
CA LEU A 121 -14.16 4.58 -6.85
C LEU A 121 -14.62 3.13 -7.04
N VAL A 122 -13.72 2.16 -6.88
CA VAL A 122 -14.08 0.74 -6.93
C VAL A 122 -15.04 0.37 -5.80
N GLY A 123 -14.79 0.86 -4.58
CA GLY A 123 -15.68 0.66 -3.43
C GLY A 123 -17.08 1.20 -3.66
N PHE A 124 -17.20 2.39 -4.26
CA PHE A 124 -18.49 2.98 -4.62
C PHE A 124 -19.24 2.13 -5.64
N TYR A 125 -18.60 1.72 -6.73
CA TYR A 125 -19.25 0.87 -7.73
C TYR A 125 -19.59 -0.53 -7.24
N ALA A 126 -18.85 -1.06 -6.26
CA ALA A 126 -19.14 -2.32 -5.60
C ALA A 126 -20.25 -2.22 -4.53
N GLY A 127 -20.72 -1.01 -4.21
CA GLY A 127 -21.77 -0.79 -3.21
C GLY A 127 -21.29 -0.75 -1.76
N TYR A 128 -19.98 -0.69 -1.51
CA TYR A 128 -19.40 -0.57 -0.17
C TYR A 128 -19.37 0.88 0.34
N LEU A 129 -19.46 1.85 -0.56
CA LEU A 129 -19.53 3.28 -0.24
C LEU A 129 -20.81 3.89 -0.82
N SER A 130 -21.42 4.80 -0.05
CA SER A 130 -22.50 5.68 -0.50
C SER A 130 -22.07 7.13 -0.31
N ILE A 131 -22.47 8.01 -1.23
CA ILE A 131 -22.23 9.46 -1.20
C ILE A 131 -23.52 10.18 -0.78
#